data_AF-H6QNT0-F1
#
_entry.id   AF-H6QNT0-F1
#
_cell.length_a   1.000
_cell.length_b   1.000
_cell.length_c   1.000
_cell.angle_alpha   90.00
_cell.angle_beta   90.00
_cell.angle_gamma   90.00
#
_symmetry.space_group_name_H-M   'P 1'
#
loop_
_entity.id
_entity.type
_entity.pdbx_description
1 polymer ?
#
loop_
_entity_poly.entity_id
_entity_poly.type
_entity_poly.pdbx_seq_one_letter_code
_entity_poly.pdbx_strand_id
1 'polypeptide(L)'
;MTLVNPESYSTTDNQESRSKLSREPVFHLAKLAIPLIKISKLFFTKLSKCGLNKTRLPLFTEMASEQIESLANSLGQVTRDIIELGGLLPKADDGDATGQDFVKIADKLRSRYEAPLVALLLYVIPSIPDSDDGFPTQSYYRTWLVTWNTQRILATVNFINAAKLLDPNPL
;
A
#
# COMPACT_ATOMS: atom_id res chain seq x y z
N MET A 1 50.31 -19.53 -35.15
CA MET A 1 49.71 -20.24 -34.00
C MET A 1 49.65 -19.25 -32.84
N THR A 2 48.60 -18.45 -32.81
CA THR A 2 48.38 -17.34 -31.87
C THR A 2 47.49 -17.83 -30.74
N LEU A 3 47.98 -17.77 -29.50
CA LEU A 3 47.26 -18.17 -28.30
C LEU A 3 46.27 -17.05 -27.93
N VAL A 4 44.97 -17.39 -27.96
CA VAL A 4 43.88 -16.54 -27.48
C VAL A 4 43.89 -16.58 -25.95
N ASN A 5 43.99 -15.40 -25.33
CA ASN A 5 43.86 -15.19 -23.89
C ASN A 5 42.37 -15.27 -23.50
N PRO A 6 41.96 -16.08 -22.52
CA PRO A 6 40.58 -16.07 -22.06
C PRO A 6 40.34 -14.87 -21.14
N GLU A 7 39.37 -14.06 -21.52
CA GLU A 7 38.83 -12.96 -20.75
C GLU A 7 38.46 -13.42 -19.33
N SER A 8 39.01 -12.73 -18.36
CA SER A 8 38.61 -12.79 -16.96
C SER A 8 37.20 -12.18 -16.81
N TYR A 9 36.19 -13.04 -16.86
CA TYR A 9 34.86 -12.68 -16.38
C TYR A 9 34.94 -12.48 -14.87
N SER A 10 35.10 -11.23 -14.44
CA SER A 10 34.80 -10.85 -13.06
C SER A 10 33.29 -10.90 -12.91
N THR A 11 32.80 -11.99 -12.33
CA THR A 11 31.44 -12.06 -11.79
C THR A 11 31.35 -10.98 -10.72
N THR A 12 30.70 -9.87 -11.08
CA THR A 12 30.21 -8.88 -10.12
C THR A 12 29.14 -9.58 -9.32
N ASP A 13 29.55 -10.19 -8.20
CA ASP A 13 28.64 -10.52 -7.11
C ASP A 13 28.08 -9.18 -6.61
N ASN A 14 26.99 -8.75 -7.22
CA ASN A 14 26.07 -7.80 -6.63
C ASN A 14 25.44 -8.50 -5.43
N GLN A 15 26.21 -8.55 -4.35
CA GLN A 15 25.70 -8.76 -3.01
C GLN A 15 24.82 -7.54 -2.70
N GLU A 16 23.55 -7.61 -3.10
CA GLU A 16 22.49 -6.84 -2.45
C GLU A 16 22.54 -7.23 -0.97
N SER A 17 23.36 -6.51 -0.22
CA SER A 17 23.36 -6.54 1.23
C SER A 17 22.00 -6.00 1.66
N ARG A 18 21.03 -6.91 1.80
CA ARG A 18 19.83 -6.67 2.60
C ARG A 18 20.35 -6.20 3.96
N SER A 19 20.36 -4.89 4.18
CA SER A 19 20.82 -4.33 5.44
C SER A 19 19.95 -4.93 6.53
N LYS A 20 20.59 -5.67 7.42
CA LYS A 20 19.89 -6.34 8.51
C LYS A 20 19.60 -5.27 9.55
N LEU A 21 18.31 -4.98 9.77
CA LEU A 21 17.89 -4.07 10.83
C LEU A 21 18.42 -4.56 12.17
N SER A 22 19.16 -3.71 12.87
CA SER A 22 19.91 -4.01 14.07
C SER A 22 19.24 -3.44 15.33
N ARG A 23 18.44 -2.37 15.19
CA ARG A 23 17.70 -1.73 16.29
C ARG A 23 16.33 -2.42 16.48
N GLU A 24 16.10 -2.98 17.66
CA GLU A 24 14.85 -3.68 18.00
C GLU A 24 13.58 -2.81 17.76
N PRO A 25 13.54 -1.50 18.10
CA PRO A 25 12.38 -0.65 17.77
C PRO A 25 12.12 -0.51 16.28
N VAL A 26 13.17 -0.42 15.46
CA VAL A 26 13.07 -0.30 13.99
C VAL A 26 12.62 -1.63 13.39
N PHE A 27 13.13 -2.74 13.90
CA PHE A 27 12.68 -4.08 13.51
C PHE A 27 11.19 -4.32 13.85
N HIS A 28 10.74 -3.87 15.03
CA HIS A 28 9.34 -3.91 15.39
C HIS A 28 8.47 -3.06 14.44
N LEU A 29 8.94 -1.85 14.10
CA LEU A 29 8.26 -0.97 13.15
C LEU A 29 8.16 -1.59 11.76
N ALA A 30 9.23 -2.24 11.29
CA ALA A 30 9.23 -3.00 10.04
C ALA A 30 8.19 -4.12 10.03
N LYS A 31 8.03 -4.86 11.14
CA LYS A 31 6.97 -5.87 11.27
C LYS A 31 5.58 -5.26 11.15
N LEU A 32 5.35 -4.08 11.73
CA LEU A 32 4.08 -3.36 11.65
C LEU A 32 3.83 -2.71 10.29
N ALA A 33 4.87 -2.46 9.48
CA ALA A 33 4.72 -2.02 8.09
C ALA A 33 4.14 -3.12 7.18
N ILE A 34 4.44 -4.40 7.46
CA ILE A 34 3.97 -5.55 6.67
C ILE A 34 2.43 -5.55 6.49
N PRO A 35 1.61 -5.46 7.56
CA PRO A 35 0.17 -5.42 7.40
C PRO A 35 -0.32 -4.20 6.62
N LEU A 36 0.31 -3.03 6.73
CA LEU A 36 -0.04 -1.86 5.91
C LEU A 36 0.11 -2.16 4.43
N ILE A 37 1.28 -2.68 4.03
CA ILE A 37 1.57 -3.05 2.64
C ILE A 37 0.60 -4.11 2.13
N LYS A 38 0.32 -5.14 2.94
CA LYS A 38 -0.63 -6.20 2.59
C LYS A 38 -2.05 -5.69 2.42
N ILE A 39 -2.53 -4.82 3.32
CA ILE A 39 -3.86 -4.21 3.26
C ILE A 39 -3.98 -3.31 2.03
N SER A 40 -2.95 -2.52 1.72
CA SER A 40 -2.89 -1.72 0.50
C SER A 40 -2.97 -2.58 -0.76
N LYS A 41 -2.16 -3.64 -0.84
CA LYS A 41 -2.22 -4.58 -1.97
C LYS A 41 -3.59 -5.26 -2.09
N LEU A 42 -4.16 -5.69 -0.96
CA LEU A 42 -5.47 -6.32 -0.91
C LEU A 42 -6.56 -5.40 -1.47
N PHE A 43 -6.51 -4.11 -1.15
CA PHE A 43 -7.44 -3.11 -1.66
C PHE A 43 -7.46 -3.10 -3.19
N PHE A 44 -6.33 -2.74 -3.80
CA PHE A 44 -6.26 -2.58 -5.25
C PHE A 44 -6.43 -3.90 -6.01
N THR A 45 -5.99 -5.03 -5.43
CA THR A 45 -6.24 -6.36 -6.00
C THR A 45 -7.73 -6.69 -6.01
N LYS A 46 -8.47 -6.34 -4.95
CA LYS A 46 -9.91 -6.54 -4.91
C LYS A 46 -10.61 -5.62 -5.91
N LEU A 47 -10.22 -4.34 -5.99
CA LEU A 47 -10.83 -3.38 -6.92
C LEU A 47 -10.68 -3.78 -8.37
N SER A 48 -9.49 -4.24 -8.77
CA SER A 48 -9.25 -4.76 -10.11
C SER A 48 -10.22 -5.91 -10.48
N LYS A 49 -10.61 -6.73 -9.49
CA LYS A 49 -11.56 -7.83 -9.67
C LYS A 49 -13.04 -7.43 -9.51
N CYS A 50 -13.32 -6.33 -8.81
CA CYS A 50 -14.65 -5.92 -8.34
C CYS A 50 -15.53 -5.36 -9.45
N GLY A 51 -14.94 -4.70 -10.45
CA GLY A 51 -15.71 -4.14 -11.55
C GLY A 51 -14.90 -3.44 -12.62
N LEU A 52 -13.63 -3.14 -12.37
CA LEU A 52 -12.79 -2.46 -13.36
C LEU A 52 -12.34 -3.37 -14.52
N ASN A 53 -12.13 -4.67 -14.29
CA ASN A 53 -11.68 -5.60 -15.33
C ASN A 53 -12.66 -6.73 -15.69
N LYS A 54 -13.73 -6.97 -14.91
CA LYS A 54 -14.56 -8.19 -15.06
C LYS A 54 -15.98 -7.93 -15.55
N THR A 55 -16.64 -6.92 -15.01
CA THR A 55 -17.94 -6.49 -15.47
C THR A 55 -17.70 -5.31 -16.37
N ARG A 56 -18.28 -5.27 -17.57
CA ARG A 56 -18.43 -4.00 -18.29
C ARG A 56 -19.24 -3.12 -17.35
N LEU A 57 -18.57 -2.22 -16.62
CA LEU A 57 -19.24 -1.10 -16.00
C LEU A 57 -20.13 -0.49 -17.10
N PRO A 58 -21.36 -0.05 -16.77
CA PRO A 58 -22.21 0.57 -17.76
C PRO A 58 -21.40 1.64 -18.51
N LEU A 59 -21.51 1.65 -19.84
CA LEU A 59 -20.75 2.56 -20.72
C LEU A 59 -20.92 4.02 -20.31
N PHE A 60 -21.98 4.32 -19.56
CA PHE A 60 -22.26 5.58 -18.90
C PHE A 60 -22.37 5.34 -17.40
N THR A 61 -21.37 5.79 -16.64
CA THR A 61 -21.46 5.98 -15.19
C THR A 61 -21.66 7.47 -14.91
N GLU A 62 -22.43 7.83 -13.89
CA GLU A 62 -22.48 9.23 -13.40
C GLU A 62 -21.15 9.70 -12.75
N MET A 63 -20.14 8.83 -12.70
CA MET A 63 -18.81 9.15 -12.18
C MET A 63 -18.11 10.13 -13.12
N ALA A 64 -17.72 11.28 -12.56
CA ALA A 64 -16.92 12.29 -13.23
C ALA A 64 -15.47 11.80 -13.44
N SER A 65 -14.81 12.31 -14.48
CA SER A 65 -13.43 11.94 -14.81
C SER A 65 -12.47 12.20 -13.64
N GLU A 66 -12.65 13.26 -12.86
CA GLU A 66 -11.77 13.54 -11.70
C GLU A 66 -11.84 12.43 -10.64
N GLN A 67 -13.00 11.76 -10.50
CA GLN A 67 -13.19 10.68 -9.53
C GLN A 67 -12.52 9.39 -10.03
N ILE A 68 -12.56 9.11 -11.33
CA ILE A 68 -11.81 8.01 -11.96
C ILE A 68 -10.30 8.26 -11.80
N GLU A 69 -9.86 9.48 -12.10
CA GLU A 69 -8.46 9.86 -11.92
C GLU A 69 -8.02 9.76 -10.46
N SER A 70 -8.89 10.08 -9.49
CA SER A 70 -8.57 9.91 -8.07
C SER A 70 -8.25 8.45 -7.70
N LEU A 71 -8.94 7.48 -8.31
CA LEU A 71 -8.68 6.06 -8.11
C LEU A 71 -7.32 5.65 -8.69
N ALA A 72 -7.02 6.07 -9.91
CA ALA A 72 -5.76 5.78 -10.58
C ALA A 72 -4.56 6.45 -9.88
N ASN A 73 -4.71 7.73 -9.54
CA ASN A 73 -3.69 8.51 -8.85
C ASN A 73 -3.41 7.96 -7.45
N SER A 74 -4.44 7.50 -6.73
CA SER A 74 -4.27 6.88 -5.42
C SER A 74 -3.36 5.65 -5.47
N LEU A 75 -3.50 4.76 -6.47
CA LEU A 75 -2.61 3.60 -6.61
C LEU A 75 -1.14 4.02 -6.76
N GLY A 76 -0.87 5.00 -7.62
CA GLY A 76 0.47 5.52 -7.83
C GLY A 76 1.04 6.18 -6.56
N GLN A 77 0.22 6.95 -5.85
CA GLN A 77 0.61 7.62 -4.61
C GLN A 77 0.87 6.62 -3.47
N VAL A 78 -0.01 5.64 -3.26
CA VAL A 78 0.20 4.58 -2.24
C VAL A 78 1.47 3.79 -2.53
N THR A 79 1.73 3.47 -3.80
CA THR A 79 2.94 2.74 -4.19
C THR A 79 4.19 3.55 -3.84
N ARG A 80 4.20 4.86 -4.15
CA ARG A 80 5.29 5.75 -3.76
C ARG A 80 5.46 5.82 -2.24
N ASP A 81 4.36 5.98 -1.50
CA ASP A 81 4.40 6.10 -0.05
C ASP A 81 4.93 4.79 0.61
N ILE A 82 4.62 3.61 0.06
CA ILE A 82 5.17 2.32 0.51
C ILE A 82 6.68 2.21 0.23
N ILE A 83 7.14 2.67 -0.94
CA ILE A 83 8.57 2.68 -1.28
C ILE A 83 9.32 3.63 -0.34
N GLU A 84 8.77 4.82 -0.10
CA GLU A 84 9.32 5.81 0.84
C GLU A 84 9.41 5.21 2.26
N LEU A 85 8.35 4.55 2.73
CA LEU A 85 8.35 3.83 4.00
C LEU A 85 9.47 2.78 4.08
N GLY A 86 9.66 1.98 3.03
CA GLY A 86 10.75 1.00 2.96
C GLY A 86 12.13 1.63 3.04
N GLY A 87 12.32 2.78 2.38
CA GLY A 87 13.57 3.54 2.41
C GLY A 87 13.85 4.26 3.74
N LEU A 88 12.83 4.50 4.56
CA LEU A 88 13.00 5.07 5.90
C LEU A 88 13.51 4.04 6.91
N LEU A 89 13.23 2.75 6.73
CA LEU A 89 13.61 1.71 7.70
C LEU A 89 15.15 1.60 7.90
N PRO A 90 15.99 1.53 6.86
CA PRO A 90 17.45 1.53 7.05
C PRO A 90 17.96 2.83 7.67
N LYS A 91 17.44 3.99 7.22
CA LYS A 91 17.81 5.30 7.78
C LYS A 91 17.49 5.39 9.27
N ALA A 92 16.36 4.85 9.69
CA ALA A 92 16.00 4.78 11.10
C ALA A 92 16.93 3.83 11.87
N ASP A 93 17.38 2.74 11.26
CA ASP A 93 18.36 1.83 11.86
C ASP A 93 19.71 2.55 12.10
N ASP A 94 20.11 3.41 11.16
CA ASP A 94 21.33 4.22 11.23
C ASP A 94 21.19 5.45 12.15
N GLY A 95 19.96 5.81 12.56
CA GLY A 95 19.66 6.98 13.39
C GLY A 95 19.36 8.27 12.61
N ASP A 96 19.27 8.18 11.28
CA ASP A 96 19.04 9.30 10.35
C ASP A 96 17.54 9.56 10.06
N ALA A 97 16.64 8.77 10.63
CA ALA A 97 15.19 8.98 10.53
C ALA A 97 14.51 8.86 11.90
N THR A 98 13.48 9.68 12.09
CA THR A 98 12.75 9.82 13.35
C THR A 98 11.39 9.13 13.30
N GLY A 99 10.79 8.92 14.47
CA GLY A 99 9.40 8.48 14.59
C GLY A 99 8.45 9.38 13.82
N GLN A 100 8.69 10.69 13.82
CA GLN A 100 7.89 11.66 13.07
C GLN A 100 7.89 11.43 11.56
N ASP A 101 8.99 10.96 10.97
CA ASP A 101 9.03 10.65 9.54
C ASP A 101 8.11 9.49 9.18
N PHE A 102 8.04 8.50 10.07
CA PHE A 102 7.10 7.38 9.95
C PHE A 102 5.64 7.78 10.22
N VAL A 103 5.38 8.70 11.14
CA VAL A 103 4.03 9.24 11.36
C VAL A 103 3.54 9.97 10.10
N LYS A 104 4.37 10.82 9.50
CA LYS A 104 4.05 11.53 8.26
C LYS A 104 3.71 10.57 7.12
N ILE A 105 4.48 9.50 6.93
CA ILE A 105 4.19 8.53 5.84
C ILE A 105 2.91 7.74 6.11
N ALA A 106 2.62 7.40 7.37
CA ALA A 106 1.37 6.74 7.75
C ALA A 106 0.15 7.64 7.51
N ASP A 107 0.27 8.95 7.78
CA ASP A 107 -0.79 9.93 7.51
C ASP A 107 -1.01 10.17 6.01
N LYS A 108 0.08 10.24 5.22
CA LYS A 108 -0.02 10.24 3.75
C LYS A 108 -0.80 9.01 3.28
N LEU A 109 -0.39 7.80 3.68
CA LEU A 109 -1.07 6.55 3.32
C LEU A 109 -2.54 6.56 3.72
N ARG A 110 -2.88 7.07 4.92
CA ARG A 110 -4.25 7.18 5.41
C ARG A 110 -5.12 8.03 4.47
N SER A 111 -4.64 9.21 4.08
CA SER A 111 -5.41 10.14 3.24
C SER A 111 -5.57 9.67 1.79
N ARG A 112 -4.63 8.86 1.26
CA ARG A 112 -4.71 8.35 -0.13
C ARG A 112 -5.97 7.55 -0.45
N TYR A 113 -6.67 7.03 0.56
CA TYR A 113 -7.87 6.22 0.36
C TYR A 113 -9.18 6.99 0.43
N GLU A 114 -9.18 8.24 0.90
CA GLU A 114 -10.42 8.98 1.17
C GLU A 114 -11.26 9.19 -0.10
N ALA A 115 -10.68 9.81 -1.13
CA ALA A 115 -11.37 10.02 -2.41
C ALA A 115 -11.73 8.69 -3.13
N PRO A 116 -10.81 7.69 -3.24
CA PRO A 116 -11.15 6.37 -3.76
C PRO A 116 -12.34 5.69 -3.06
N LEU A 117 -12.40 5.73 -1.73
CA LEU A 117 -13.48 5.10 -0.97
C LEU A 117 -14.83 5.74 -1.29
N VAL A 118 -14.88 7.07 -1.39
CA VAL A 118 -16.08 7.81 -1.79
C VAL A 118 -16.50 7.40 -3.20
N ALA A 119 -15.59 7.40 -4.17
CA ALA A 119 -15.88 7.01 -5.55
C ALA A 119 -16.41 5.58 -5.65
N LEU A 120 -15.84 4.65 -4.88
CA LEU A 120 -16.26 3.26 -4.84
C LEU A 120 -17.67 3.09 -4.28
N LEU A 121 -17.97 3.76 -3.17
CA LEU A 121 -19.25 3.63 -2.48
C LEU A 121 -20.40 4.27 -3.27
N LEU A 122 -20.14 5.41 -3.92
CA LEU A 122 -21.16 6.17 -4.65
C LEU A 122 -21.43 5.63 -6.05
N TYR A 123 -20.40 5.18 -6.76
CA TYR A 123 -20.53 4.90 -8.19
C TYR A 123 -20.15 3.48 -8.57
N VAL A 124 -19.02 2.95 -8.08
CA VAL A 124 -18.56 1.62 -8.53
C VAL A 124 -19.44 0.52 -7.97
N ILE A 125 -19.60 0.45 -6.65
CA ILE A 125 -20.36 -0.64 -6.00
C ILE A 125 -21.83 -0.65 -6.44
N PRO A 126 -22.55 0.50 -6.49
CA PRO A 126 -23.94 0.52 -6.97
C PRO A 126 -24.09 0.12 -8.45
N SER A 127 -23.05 0.30 -9.26
CA SER A 127 -23.06 -0.07 -10.68
C SER A 127 -22.83 -1.56 -10.93
N ILE A 128 -22.50 -2.34 -9.91
CA ILE A 128 -22.31 -3.78 -10.06
C ILE A 128 -23.70 -4.45 -10.05
N PRO A 129 -24.09 -5.14 -11.12
CA PRO A 129 -25.33 -5.90 -11.13
C PRO A 129 -25.24 -7.03 -10.10
N ASP A 130 -26.34 -7.32 -9.41
CA ASP A 130 -26.45 -8.58 -8.67
C ASP A 130 -26.35 -9.72 -9.69
N SER A 131 -25.66 -10.80 -9.29
CA SER A 131 -25.40 -11.90 -10.21
C SER A 131 -26.66 -12.72 -10.48
N ASP A 132 -26.72 -13.34 -11.66
CA ASP A 132 -27.87 -14.12 -12.13
C ASP A 132 -28.23 -15.30 -11.21
N ASP A 133 -27.34 -15.69 -10.30
CA ASP A 133 -27.54 -16.71 -9.27
C ASP A 133 -28.19 -16.18 -7.98
N GLY A 134 -28.55 -14.90 -7.94
CA GLY A 134 -29.14 -14.24 -6.77
C GLY A 134 -28.14 -13.87 -5.68
N PHE A 135 -26.83 -13.96 -5.93
CA PHE A 135 -25.82 -13.55 -4.95
C PHE A 135 -25.77 -12.01 -4.79
N PRO A 136 -25.90 -11.48 -3.56
CA PRO A 136 -26.04 -10.04 -3.30
C PRO A 136 -24.68 -9.34 -3.40
N THR A 137 -24.22 -9.14 -4.62
CA THR A 137 -22.85 -8.72 -4.95
C THR A 137 -22.52 -7.35 -4.36
N GLN A 138 -23.45 -6.41 -4.40
CA GLN A 138 -23.21 -5.07 -3.84
C GLN A 138 -23.04 -5.12 -2.31
N SER A 139 -23.91 -5.86 -1.61
CA SER A 139 -23.84 -6.02 -0.16
C SER A 139 -22.53 -6.68 0.28
N TYR A 140 -22.10 -7.68 -0.49
CA TYR A 140 -20.81 -8.33 -0.31
C TYR A 140 -19.65 -7.34 -0.37
N TYR A 141 -19.59 -6.50 -1.40
CA TYR A 141 -18.50 -5.52 -1.54
C TYR A 141 -18.56 -4.42 -0.48
N ARG A 142 -19.75 -3.94 -0.09
CA ARG A 142 -19.90 -2.98 1.03
C ARG A 142 -19.36 -3.57 2.34
N THR A 143 -19.77 -4.79 2.68
CA THR A 143 -19.32 -5.49 3.90
C THR A 143 -17.81 -5.73 3.89
N TRP A 144 -17.27 -6.15 2.75
CA TRP A 144 -15.83 -6.33 2.59
C TRP A 144 -15.07 -5.01 2.76
N LEU A 145 -15.58 -3.91 2.22
CA LEU A 145 -14.94 -2.59 2.31
C LEU A 145 -14.90 -2.07 3.75
N VAL A 146 -15.98 -2.26 4.51
CA VAL A 146 -16.05 -1.94 5.95
C VAL A 146 -15.03 -2.74 6.74
N THR A 147 -14.95 -4.05 6.48
CA THR A 147 -13.97 -4.94 7.13
C THR A 147 -12.54 -4.52 6.82
N TRP A 148 -12.24 -4.27 5.54
CA TRP A 148 -10.94 -3.80 5.09
C TRP A 148 -10.57 -2.45 5.72
N ASN A 149 -11.49 -1.50 5.79
CA ASN A 149 -11.22 -0.17 6.35
C ASN A 149 -10.94 -0.26 7.86
N THR A 150 -11.63 -1.15 8.57
CA THR A 150 -11.36 -1.43 9.99
C THR A 150 -9.95 -1.98 10.19
N GLN A 151 -9.56 -2.98 9.39
CA GLN A 151 -8.21 -3.55 9.43
C GLN A 151 -7.13 -2.50 9.12
N ARG A 152 -7.39 -1.64 8.12
CA ARG A 152 -6.50 -0.53 7.76
C ARG A 152 -6.30 0.43 8.93
N ILE A 153 -7.39 0.90 9.55
CA ILE A 153 -7.34 1.82 10.68
C ILE A 153 -6.52 1.22 11.83
N LEU A 154 -6.77 -0.04 12.20
CA LEU A 154 -6.03 -0.73 13.25
C LEU A 154 -4.54 -0.85 12.93
N ALA A 155 -4.20 -1.25 11.70
CA ALA A 155 -2.80 -1.35 11.27
C ALA A 155 -2.09 0.02 11.31
N THR A 156 -2.76 1.08 10.85
CA THR A 156 -2.22 2.45 10.86
C THR A 156 -2.02 2.98 12.27
N VAL A 157 -2.98 2.79 13.17
CA VAL A 157 -2.87 3.22 14.57
C VAL A 157 -1.73 2.49 15.28
N ASN A 158 -1.64 1.17 15.11
CA ASN A 158 -0.56 0.37 15.71
C ASN A 158 0.82 0.83 15.21
N PHE A 159 0.93 1.07 13.90
CA PHE A 159 2.16 1.56 13.30
C PHE A 159 2.55 2.96 13.80
N ILE A 160 1.60 3.90 13.85
CA ILE A 160 1.84 5.26 14.36
C ILE A 160 2.27 5.24 15.83
N ASN A 161 1.61 4.41 16.66
CA ASN A 161 1.97 4.31 18.07
C ASN A 161 3.39 3.77 18.25
N ALA A 162 3.79 2.75 17.49
CA ALA A 162 5.16 2.26 17.50
C ALA A 162 6.17 3.29 16.98
N ALA A 163 5.82 4.04 15.93
CA ALA A 163 6.66 5.11 15.40
C ALA A 163 6.94 6.19 16.44
N LYS A 164 5.93 6.63 17.20
CA LYS A 164 6.09 7.63 18.26
C LYS A 164 7.04 7.20 19.38
N LEU A 165 7.18 5.89 19.62
CA LEU A 165 8.10 5.33 20.62
C LEU A 165 9.55 5.23 20.11
N LEU A 166 9.81 5.54 18.84
CA LEU A 166 11.15 5.55 18.28
C LEU A 166 11.97 6.76 18.75
N ASP A 167 11.29 7.87 19.05
CA ASP A 167 11.93 9.11 19.47
C ASP A 167 12.18 9.10 20.99
N PRO A 168 13.38 9.50 21.47
CA PRO A 168 13.75 9.42 22.89
C PRO A 168 12.94 10.34 23.82
N ASN A 169 12.07 11.21 23.29
CA ASN A 169 11.10 11.99 24.04
C ASN A 169 9.71 11.84 23.42
N PRO A 170 8.86 10.92 23.94
CA PRO A 170 7.46 10.86 23.52
C PRO A 170 6.74 12.12 24.01
N LEU A 171 6.21 12.91 23.07
CA LEU A 171 5.26 14.00 23.35
C LEU A 171 3.90 13.44 23.80
#